data_AF-A0A368VLN7-F1
#
_entry.id   AF-A0A368VLN7-F1
#
_cell.length_a   1.000
_cell.length_b   1.000
_cell.length_c   1.000
_cell.angle_alpha   90.00
_cell.angle_beta   90.00
_cell.angle_gamma   90.00
#
_symmetry.space_group_name_H-M   'P 1'
#
loop_
_entity.id
_entity.type
_entity.pdbx_description
1 polymer ?
#
loop_
_entity_poly.entity_id
_entity_poly.type
_entity_poly.pdbx_seq_one_letter_code
_entity_poly.pdbx_strand_id
1 'polypeptide(L)'
;MKRHSGDRKARALILLACRSVGSKKATHAYKLHLKQLLDEYDLACLQLKTVETEIVAVLERIAFAKSMLAVKGITYRFVYEFWLIRRISKKARSTGYIEPKVTDP
;
A
#
# COMPACT_ATOMS: atom_id res chain seq x y z
N MET A 1 14.11 -12.29 -23.43
CA MET A 1 13.26 -11.28 -24.12
C MET A 1 13.95 -9.91 -24.08
N LYS A 2 14.43 -9.42 -25.23
CA LYS A 2 15.08 -8.10 -25.36
C LYS A 2 14.05 -6.99 -25.12
N ARG A 3 14.33 -6.12 -24.15
CA ARG A 3 13.43 -5.05 -23.65
C ARG A 3 13.36 -3.86 -24.63
N HIS A 4 12.84 -4.06 -25.85
CA HIS A 4 12.74 -3.01 -26.88
C HIS A 4 11.72 -1.88 -26.57
N SER A 5 10.97 -1.98 -25.47
CA SER A 5 10.06 -0.92 -25.01
C SER A 5 10.79 0.27 -24.39
N GLY A 6 12.02 0.06 -23.89
CA GLY A 6 12.85 1.12 -23.29
C GLY A 6 13.31 2.15 -24.32
N ASP A 7 13.92 1.69 -25.42
CA ASP A 7 14.51 2.59 -26.42
C ASP A 7 13.47 3.44 -27.16
N ARG A 8 12.27 2.90 -27.37
CA ARG A 8 11.16 3.67 -27.98
C ARG A 8 10.65 4.74 -27.03
N LYS A 9 10.47 4.43 -25.75
CA LYS A 9 10.08 5.42 -24.73
C LYS A 9 11.16 6.48 -24.50
N ALA A 10 12.43 6.08 -24.45
CA ALA A 10 13.56 6.99 -24.30
C ALA A 10 13.62 7.98 -25.48
N ARG A 11 13.52 7.50 -26.72
CA ARG A 11 13.46 8.37 -27.91
C ARG A 11 12.26 9.30 -27.91
N ALA A 12 11.09 8.83 -27.50
CA ALA A 12 9.89 9.66 -27.38
C ALA A 12 10.07 10.77 -26.32
N LEU A 13 10.68 10.46 -25.17
CA LEU A 13 10.98 11.44 -24.12
C LEU A 13 12.00 12.48 -24.58
N ILE A 14 13.04 12.08 -25.33
CA ILE A 14 14.03 13.01 -25.89
C ILE A 14 13.37 13.96 -26.90
N LEU A 15 12.57 13.42 -27.83
CA LEU A 15 11.84 14.25 -28.82
C LEU A 15 10.88 15.22 -28.14
N LEU A 16 10.20 14.79 -27.07
CA LEU A 16 9.32 15.66 -26.28
C LEU A 16 10.11 16.74 -25.54
N ALA A 17 11.25 16.39 -24.94
CA ALA A 17 12.13 17.35 -24.25
C ALA A 17 12.70 18.39 -25.22
N CYS A 18 13.03 18.01 -26.45
CA CYS A 18 13.46 18.95 -27.49
C CYS A 18 12.36 19.93 -27.92
N ARG A 19 11.09 19.53 -27.82
CA ARG A 19 9.90 20.35 -28.13
C ARG A 19 9.34 21.10 -26.90
N SER A 20 9.95 20.93 -25.73
CA SER A 20 9.56 21.59 -24.50
C SER A 20 9.76 23.10 -24.60
N VAL A 21 8.69 23.85 -24.33
CA VAL A 21 8.70 25.32 -24.18
C VAL A 21 9.14 25.78 -22.78
N GLY A 22 9.54 24.84 -21.91
CA GLY A 22 10.05 25.16 -20.58
C GLY A 22 11.34 25.99 -20.64
N SER A 23 11.52 26.89 -19.67
CA SER A 23 12.76 27.68 -19.56
C SER A 23 13.97 26.75 -19.45
N LYS A 24 14.90 26.85 -20.40
CA LYS A 24 16.17 26.10 -20.38
C LYS A 24 17.06 26.48 -19.18
N LYS A 25 16.76 27.63 -18.55
CA LYS A 25 17.39 28.11 -17.32
C LYS A 25 16.52 27.74 -16.13
N ALA A 26 16.50 26.46 -15.77
CA ALA A 26 15.96 26.07 -14.47
C ALA A 26 16.93 26.54 -13.38
N THR A 27 16.49 27.51 -12.59
CA THR A 27 17.23 28.07 -11.45
C THR A 27 17.75 26.93 -10.59
N HIS A 28 19.05 26.93 -10.27
CA HIS A 28 19.71 25.84 -9.54
C HIS A 28 18.95 25.41 -8.28
N ALA A 29 18.34 26.39 -7.58
CA ALA A 29 17.48 26.17 -6.41
C ALA A 29 16.26 25.27 -6.70
N TYR A 30 15.55 25.46 -7.83
CA TYR A 30 14.39 24.62 -8.17
C TYR A 30 14.80 23.19 -8.52
N LYS A 31 15.94 23.01 -9.18
CA LYS A 31 16.47 21.66 -9.45
C LYS A 31 16.85 20.94 -8.16
N LEU A 32 17.45 21.66 -7.21
CA LEU A 32 17.79 21.12 -5.90
C LEU A 32 16.54 20.73 -5.12
N HIS A 33 15.53 21.60 -5.08
CA HIS A 33 14.26 21.32 -4.40
C HIS A 33 13.52 20.09 -4.98
N LEU A 34 13.48 19.96 -6.31
CA LEU A 34 12.87 18.78 -6.94
C LEU A 34 13.62 17.48 -6.62
N LYS A 35 14.95 17.53 -6.46
CA LYS A 35 15.72 16.37 -6.02
C LYS A 35 15.39 16.00 -4.58
N GLN A 36 15.34 16.98 -3.68
CA GLN A 36 14.96 16.74 -2.28
C GLN A 36 13.58 16.08 -2.18
N LEU A 37 12.61 16.56 -2.96
CA LEU A 37 11.26 15.98 -2.97
C LEU A 37 11.23 14.53 -3.49
N LEU A 38 12.09 14.21 -4.47
CA LEU A 38 12.26 12.83 -4.95
C LEU A 38 12.92 11.94 -3.89
N ASP A 39 13.96 12.42 -3.22
CA ASP A 39 14.64 11.70 -2.15
C ASP A 39 13.69 11.43 -0.97
N GLU A 40 12.85 12.40 -0.61
CA GLU A 40 11.80 12.26 0.41
C GLU A 40 10.74 11.22 0.00
N TYR A 41 10.32 11.22 -1.26
CA TYR A 41 9.38 10.24 -1.78
C TYR A 41 9.96 8.82 -1.73
N ASP A 42 11.22 8.65 -2.15
CA ASP A 42 11.89 7.36 -2.12
C ASP A 42 12.04 6.84 -0.69
N LEU A 43 12.37 7.73 0.26
CA LEU A 43 12.40 7.40 1.69
C LEU A 43 11.02 6.97 2.21
N ALA A 44 9.95 7.70 1.87
CA ALA A 44 8.59 7.34 2.26
C ALA A 44 8.16 5.99 1.67
N CYS A 45 8.55 5.68 0.43
CA CYS A 45 8.31 4.38 -0.19
C CYS A 45 9.06 3.24 0.53
N LEU A 46 10.28 3.46 0.99
CA LEU A 46 11.01 2.47 1.78
C LEU A 46 10.33 2.22 3.13
N GLN A 47 9.93 3.28 3.82
CA GLN A 47 9.21 3.18 5.10
C GLN A 47 7.89 2.43 4.93
N LEU A 48 7.13 2.72 3.87
CA LEU A 48 5.88 2.02 3.57
C LEU A 48 6.13 0.51 3.37
N LYS A 49 7.15 0.13 2.62
CA LYS A 49 7.50 -1.29 2.40
C LYS A 49 7.84 -1.99 3.72
N THR A 50 8.60 -1.35 4.60
CA THR A 50 8.93 -1.93 5.91
C THR A 50 7.66 -2.20 6.71
N VAL A 51 6.76 -1.21 6.80
CA VAL A 51 5.47 -1.37 7.50
C VAL A 51 4.63 -2.47 6.86
N GLU A 52 4.56 -2.55 5.53
CA GLU A 52 3.85 -3.62 4.83
C GLU A 52 4.40 -5.01 5.17
N THR A 53 5.73 -5.16 5.24
CA THR A 53 6.36 -6.44 5.61
C THR A 53 6.04 -6.85 7.05
N GLU A 54 6.02 -5.91 7.99
CA GLU A 54 5.63 -6.16 9.37
C GLU A 54 4.15 -6.55 9.48
N ILE A 55 3.27 -5.87 8.75
CA ILE A 55 1.84 -6.20 8.67
C ILE A 55 1.65 -7.63 8.15
N VAL A 56 2.36 -8.01 7.09
CA VAL A 56 2.29 -9.37 6.56
C VAL A 56 2.74 -10.38 7.61
N ALA A 57 3.87 -10.15 8.30
CA ALA A 57 4.35 -11.04 9.35
C ALA A 57 3.35 -11.20 10.51
N VAL A 58 2.64 -10.15 10.89
CA VAL A 58 1.56 -10.22 11.90
C VAL A 58 0.35 -11.00 11.36
N LEU A 59 -0.05 -10.74 10.11
CA LEU A 59 -1.16 -11.45 9.47
C LEU A 59 -0.91 -12.95 9.34
N GLU A 60 0.33 -13.38 9.10
CA GLU A 60 0.67 -14.81 9.05
C GLU A 60 0.44 -15.54 10.38
N ARG A 61 0.52 -14.84 11.51
CA ARG A 61 0.23 -15.40 12.84
C ARG A 61 -1.27 -15.58 13.09
N ILE A 62 -2.12 -14.92 12.30
CA ILE A 62 -3.58 -14.96 12.46
C ILE A 62 -4.15 -16.12 11.62
N ALA A 63 -4.79 -17.07 12.31
CA ALA A 63 -5.52 -18.15 11.64
C ALA A 63 -6.60 -17.57 10.68
N PHE A 64 -6.72 -18.15 9.48
CA PHE A 64 -7.61 -17.71 8.38
C PHE A 64 -7.24 -16.40 7.66
N ALA A 65 -6.18 -15.69 8.05
CA ALA A 65 -5.78 -14.47 7.33
C ALA A 65 -5.29 -14.76 5.90
N LYS A 66 -4.53 -15.86 5.70
CA LYS A 66 -4.06 -16.28 4.37
C LYS A 66 -5.21 -16.61 3.40
N SER A 67 -6.26 -17.26 3.89
CA SER A 67 -7.46 -17.55 3.09
C SER A 67 -8.27 -16.30 2.72
N MET A 68 -8.30 -15.28 3.58
CA MET A 68 -8.94 -14.00 3.25
C MET A 68 -8.13 -13.20 2.22
N LEU A 69 -6.81 -13.14 2.37
CA LEU A 69 -5.92 -12.43 1.43
C LEU A 69 -5.86 -13.08 0.04
N ALA A 70 -6.17 -14.37 -0.06
CA ALA A 70 -6.26 -15.08 -1.35
C ALA A 70 -7.42 -14.59 -2.23
N VAL A 71 -8.44 -13.95 -1.62
CA VAL A 71 -9.56 -13.38 -2.35
C VAL A 71 -9.11 -12.08 -3.03
N LYS A 72 -9.21 -12.06 -4.36
CA LYS A 72 -8.80 -10.93 -5.19
C LYS A 72 -9.56 -9.66 -4.79
N GLY A 73 -8.83 -8.63 -4.39
CA GLY A 73 -9.40 -7.33 -3.98
C GLY A 73 -9.49 -7.12 -2.45
N ILE A 74 -9.20 -8.14 -1.64
CA ILE A 74 -9.10 -7.96 -0.18
C ILE A 74 -7.71 -7.43 0.17
N THR A 75 -7.67 -6.26 0.80
CA THR A 75 -6.43 -5.66 1.32
C THR A 75 -6.21 -6.04 2.79
N TYR A 76 -4.96 -5.94 3.25
CA TYR A 76 -4.58 -6.20 4.65
C TYR A 76 -5.41 -5.41 5.66
N ARG A 77 -5.86 -4.20 5.29
CA ARG A 77 -6.74 -3.37 6.11
C ARG A 77 -8.07 -4.06 6.42
N PHE A 78 -8.71 -4.66 5.42
CA PHE A 78 -9.97 -5.39 5.64
C PHE A 78 -9.80 -6.60 6.56
N VAL A 79 -8.66 -7.28 6.47
CA VAL A 79 -8.36 -8.43 7.34
C VAL A 79 -8.21 -7.97 8.79
N TYR A 80 -7.56 -6.83 9.03
CA TYR A 80 -7.40 -6.28 10.38
C TYR A 80 -8.74 -5.85 11.00
N GLU A 81 -9.56 -5.11 10.25
CA GLU A 81 -10.89 -4.67 10.70
C GLU A 81 -11.78 -5.87 11.06
N PHE A 82 -11.84 -6.87 10.19
CA PHE A 82 -12.62 -8.07 10.43
C PHE A 82 -12.13 -8.85 11.67
N TRP A 83 -10.80 -8.96 11.83
CA TRP A 83 -10.21 -9.59 12.99
C TRP A 83 -10.53 -8.84 14.29
N LEU A 84 -10.47 -7.51 14.26
CA LEU A 84 -10.80 -6.65 15.40
C LEU A 84 -12.26 -6.84 15.82
N ILE A 85 -13.20 -6.81 14.86
CA ILE A 85 -14.62 -7.05 15.11
C ILE A 85 -14.84 -8.45 15.72
N ARG A 86 -14.20 -9.48 15.17
CA ARG A 86 -14.30 -10.86 15.70
C ARG A 86 -13.75 -10.96 17.12
N ARG A 87 -12.65 -10.26 17.43
CA ARG A 87 -12.05 -10.22 18.77
C ARG A 87 -12.96 -9.52 19.78
N ILE A 88 -13.52 -8.35 19.42
CA ILE A 88 -14.49 -7.63 20.25
C ILE A 88 -15.73 -8.48 20.50
N SER A 89 -16.27 -9.13 19.46
CA SER A 89 -17.44 -10.01 19.56
C SER A 89 -17.18 -11.23 20.45
N LYS A 90 -16.00 -11.86 20.37
CA LYS A 90 -15.62 -12.95 21.31
C LYS A 90 -15.51 -12.43 22.75
N LYS A 91 -14.92 -11.25 22.95
CA LYS A 91 -14.79 -10.65 24.28
C LYS A 91 -16.17 -10.32 24.88
N ALA A 92 -17.07 -9.71 24.10
CA ALA A 92 -18.44 -9.38 24.53
C ALA A 92 -19.28 -10.61 24.94
N ARG A 93 -19.12 -11.74 24.24
CA ARG A 93 -19.74 -13.03 24.63
C ARG A 93 -19.18 -13.58 25.95
N SER A 94 -17.89 -13.38 26.22
CA SER A 94 -17.27 -13.83 27.48
C SER A 94 -17.60 -12.94 28.69
N THR A 95 -17.97 -11.69 28.46
CA THR A 95 -18.35 -10.72 29.51
C THR A 95 -19.87 -10.56 29.67
N GLY A 96 -20.68 -11.41 29.03
CA GLY A 96 -22.13 -11.45 29.26
C GLY A 96 -22.95 -10.31 28.65
N TYR A 97 -22.38 -9.49 27.74
CA TYR A 97 -23.08 -8.36 27.12
C TYR A 97 -24.00 -8.74 25.94
N ILE A 98 -23.97 -10.00 25.50
CA ILE A 98 -24.79 -10.50 24.39
C ILE A 98 -25.47 -11.78 24.88
N GLU A 99 -26.75 -11.70 25.22
CA GLU A 99 -27.54 -12.90 25.54
C GLU A 99 -27.55 -13.85 24.32
N PRO A 100 -27.40 -15.17 24.54
CA PRO A 100 -27.60 -16.14 23.48
C PRO A 100 -29.03 -15.98 22.96
N LYS A 101 -29.19 -15.84 21.64
CA LYS A 101 -30.52 -15.83 21.01
C LYS A 101 -31.28 -17.04 21.54
N VAL A 102 -32.36 -16.78 22.26
CA VAL A 102 -33.37 -17.76 22.63
C VAL A 102 -33.91 -18.32 21.32
N THR A 103 -33.49 -19.53 20.97
CA THR A 103 -34.21 -20.39 20.05
C THR A 103 -35.39 -20.93 20.84
N ASP A 104 -36.54 -20.28 20.68
CA ASP A 104 -37.86 -20.81 21.04
C ASP A 104 -38.41 -21.66 19.88
N PRO A 105 -39.34 -22.59 20.17
CA PRO A 105 -39.16 -24.04 19.96
C PRO A 105 -39.43 -24.59 18.56
#